data_AF-A0A6C1MSR4-F1
#
_entry.id   AF-A0A6C1MSR4-F1
#
_cell.length_a   1.000
_cell.length_b   1.000
_cell.length_c   1.000
_cell.angle_alpha   90.00
_cell.angle_beta   90.00
_cell.angle_gamma   90.00
#
_symmetry.space_group_name_H-M   'P 1'
#
loop_
_entity.id
_entity.type
_entity.pdbx_description
1 polymer ?
#
loop_
_entity_poly.entity_id
_entity_poly.type
_entity_poly.pdbx_seq_one_letter_code
_entity_poly.pdbx_strand_id
1 'polypeptide(L)'
;MLQCRKPILAVTVLAVALTGCLEDGNEGKNAGSISPISVSAERQTPQGSFPLYNPVQTEFPLPEDAVFFANAAVDGTPLNGTDPGNPVTQGLGFLDGTSLLAPFDIKISASLDPDQTLDARPFISVETNPDGTVVFPIEEVPGGEVVPNPAQNVFLIPLDIAGGDSLFIAEGEIPGLALANDFRRGRMLEQQGALTEANAIFDRLLKSPPVRLELIDIDGGTNNAIRILPEAPLAAKTKYAVALSNDIIDANGDPLVGAPIYRSASDPARVVTNPQFNPFQRSATASRQQVTDFNRFKADFFSNRETPQSVSVPGFRDIVYSANLTTTALDDVLLANAAPLSFYNNQLLVETRQAEIVRLVEGFYNHSNGALGEGANASE
;
A
#
# COMPACT_ATOMS: atom_id res chain seq x y z
N MET A 1 65.90 40.79 32.63
CA MET A 1 65.68 40.51 31.20
C MET A 1 65.39 39.03 31.05
N LEU A 2 64.27 38.69 30.41
CA LEU A 2 63.82 37.34 30.01
C LEU A 2 63.62 36.32 31.16
N GLN A 3 62.77 35.30 31.11
CA GLN A 3 61.56 34.94 30.39
C GLN A 3 61.18 33.57 30.97
N CYS A 4 60.04 33.40 31.64
CA CYS A 4 59.31 32.13 31.82
C CYS A 4 58.20 32.25 32.88
N ARG A 5 56.93 32.03 32.48
CA ARG A 5 56.08 30.93 32.98
C ARG A 5 54.69 30.92 32.29
N LYS A 6 54.29 29.68 31.98
CA LYS A 6 53.11 29.10 31.28
C LYS A 6 51.79 29.28 32.07
N PRO A 7 50.61 28.72 31.65
CA PRO A 7 50.05 28.36 30.34
C PRO A 7 48.64 29.00 30.11
N ILE A 8 48.16 29.11 28.87
CA ILE A 8 46.73 29.33 28.60
C ILE A 8 46.24 28.22 27.66
N LEU A 9 45.37 27.37 28.20
CA LEU A 9 44.51 26.46 27.47
C LEU A 9 43.33 27.30 26.95
N ALA A 10 43.17 27.42 25.63
CA ALA A 10 42.04 28.12 25.03
C ALA A 10 41.26 27.14 24.14
N VAL A 11 40.10 26.72 24.63
CA VAL A 11 39.02 26.13 23.83
C VAL A 11 38.44 27.25 22.98
N THR A 12 38.45 27.09 21.66
CA THR A 12 37.81 28.00 20.72
C THR A 12 36.61 27.30 20.10
N VAL A 13 35.42 27.78 20.47
CA VAL A 13 34.15 27.52 19.79
C VAL A 13 34.10 28.48 18.60
N LEU A 14 34.13 27.97 17.38
CA LEU A 14 33.92 28.76 16.18
C LEU A 14 32.40 28.95 15.98
N ALA A 15 31.89 30.10 16.40
CA ALA A 15 30.56 30.57 16.03
C ALA A 15 30.61 31.13 14.60
N VAL A 16 29.88 30.50 13.67
CA VAL A 16 29.62 31.05 12.33
C VAL A 16 28.44 32.01 12.46
N ALA A 17 28.63 33.22 11.92
CA ALA A 17 27.75 34.37 12.09
C ALA A 17 26.37 34.19 11.43
N LEU A 18 25.31 34.41 12.21
CA LEU A 18 24.00 34.81 11.71
C LEU A 18 24.11 36.27 11.25
N THR A 19 23.75 36.54 9.99
CA THR A 19 23.41 37.88 9.53
C THR A 19 21.90 37.97 9.41
N GLY A 20 21.30 38.76 10.29
CA GLY A 20 19.92 39.18 10.28
C GLY A 20 19.84 40.41 11.17
N CYS A 21 19.67 41.57 10.54
CA CYS A 21 19.65 42.88 11.20
C CYS A 21 18.50 43.02 12.19
N LEU A 22 18.75 43.83 13.22
CA LEU A 22 17.82 44.36 14.19
C LEU A 22 16.77 45.25 13.51
N GLU A 23 15.49 45.00 13.78
CA GLU A 23 14.45 46.03 13.86
C GLU A 23 13.42 45.58 14.92
N ASP A 24 13.27 46.41 15.96
CA ASP A 24 12.29 46.27 17.03
C ASP A 24 10.87 46.51 16.51
N GLY A 25 9.92 45.69 16.93
CA GLY A 25 8.52 46.08 17.02
C GLY A 25 7.53 45.31 16.15
N ASN A 26 6.69 44.56 16.87
CA ASN A 26 5.32 44.15 16.55
C ASN A 26 5.09 42.72 16.03
N GLU A 27 4.09 42.10 16.63
CA GLU A 27 3.66 40.72 16.46
C GLU A 27 3.38 40.35 14.99
N GLY A 28 3.77 39.13 14.60
CA GLY A 28 3.12 38.40 13.52
C GLY A 28 3.72 38.50 12.11
N LYS A 29 4.98 38.06 11.89
CA LYS A 29 5.46 37.64 10.55
C LYS A 29 6.53 36.54 10.61
N ASN A 30 6.11 35.28 10.74
CA ASN A 30 6.84 34.10 10.26
C ASN A 30 5.92 33.25 9.35
N ALA A 31 5.13 33.92 8.52
CA ALA A 31 4.39 33.27 7.45
C ALA A 31 5.24 33.32 6.17
N GLY A 32 5.81 32.18 5.77
CA GLY A 32 6.34 32.03 4.41
C GLY A 32 7.74 31.42 4.24
N SER A 33 8.43 30.98 5.30
CA SER A 33 9.62 30.15 5.12
C SER A 33 9.20 28.69 4.91
N ILE A 34 8.95 28.30 3.65
CA ILE A 34 8.93 26.88 3.27
C ILE A 34 10.37 26.41 3.35
N SER A 35 10.75 25.79 4.46
CA SER A 35 12.01 25.04 4.53
C SER A 35 11.98 23.98 3.41
N PRO A 36 13.02 23.87 2.57
CA PRO A 36 13.10 22.73 1.65
C PRO A 36 13.03 21.47 2.49
N ILE A 37 12.21 20.52 2.03
CA ILE A 37 11.99 19.25 2.70
C ILE A 37 13.34 18.60 3.02
N SER A 38 13.66 18.55 4.30
CA SER A 38 14.62 17.61 4.87
C SER A 38 13.83 16.50 5.52
N VAL A 39 13.25 15.63 4.69
CA VAL A 39 13.36 14.22 5.03
C VAL A 39 14.87 13.97 5.03
N SER A 40 15.42 13.25 6.01
CA SER A 40 16.77 12.69 5.89
C SER A 40 16.82 11.60 4.80
N ALA A 41 16.24 11.89 3.63
CA ALA A 41 16.80 11.48 2.38
C ALA A 41 18.14 12.21 2.31
N GLU A 42 19.20 11.52 2.69
CA GLU A 42 20.50 11.74 2.06
C GLU A 42 20.23 12.07 0.58
N ARG A 43 20.93 13.06 0.00
CA ARG A 43 20.94 13.29 -1.45
C ARG A 43 21.57 12.07 -2.15
N GLN A 44 20.93 10.91 -2.03
CA GLN A 44 21.27 9.69 -2.70
C GLN A 44 20.71 9.88 -4.10
N THR A 45 21.59 10.12 -5.06
CA THR A 45 21.29 9.81 -6.45
C THR A 45 20.81 8.35 -6.47
N PRO A 46 19.60 8.08 -7.00
CA PRO A 46 19.12 6.71 -7.15
C PRO A 46 20.19 5.89 -7.90
N GLN A 47 20.64 4.79 -7.30
CA GLN A 47 21.49 3.82 -7.99
C GLN A 47 20.57 2.78 -8.61
N GLY A 48 20.08 3.06 -9.81
CA GLY A 48 19.16 2.19 -10.55
C GLY A 48 17.86 2.90 -10.96
N SER A 49 17.07 2.19 -11.75
CA SER A 49 15.75 2.62 -12.24
C SER A 49 14.70 2.44 -11.14
N PHE A 50 13.73 3.36 -11.04
CA PHE A 50 12.75 3.35 -9.95
C PHE A 50 11.35 3.81 -10.41
N PRO A 51 10.29 3.31 -9.75
CA PRO A 51 8.95 3.89 -9.90
C PRO A 51 8.94 5.34 -9.44
N LEU A 52 8.37 6.23 -10.25
CA LEU A 52 8.29 7.65 -9.94
C LEU A 52 7.34 7.86 -8.76
N TYR A 53 7.89 8.41 -7.68
CA TYR A 53 7.14 8.70 -6.47
C TYR A 53 7.75 9.90 -5.73
N ASN A 54 7.12 11.04 -5.93
CA ASN A 54 7.45 12.32 -5.36
C ASN A 54 6.17 13.14 -5.15
N PRO A 55 5.47 12.94 -4.01
CA PRO A 55 4.28 13.71 -3.70
C PRO A 55 4.50 15.22 -3.58
N VAL A 56 5.75 15.67 -3.37
CA VAL A 56 6.11 17.10 -3.32
C VAL A 56 5.88 17.77 -4.67
N GLN A 57 6.26 17.06 -5.73
CA GLN A 57 6.21 17.54 -7.10
C GLN A 57 4.98 17.00 -7.83
N THR A 58 4.01 16.46 -7.10
CA THR A 58 2.80 15.84 -7.67
C THR A 58 3.12 14.75 -8.71
N GLU A 59 4.23 14.05 -8.52
CA GLU A 59 4.71 13.01 -9.44
C GLU A 59 4.59 11.65 -8.75
N PHE A 60 3.40 11.05 -8.81
CA PHE A 60 3.12 9.73 -8.26
C PHE A 60 1.95 9.10 -9.02
N PRO A 61 1.81 7.76 -9.01
CA PRO A 61 0.70 7.08 -9.68
C PRO A 61 -0.65 7.52 -9.11
N LEU A 62 -1.63 7.67 -10.00
CA LEU A 62 -3.02 7.93 -9.64
C LEU A 62 -3.91 6.79 -10.16
N PRO A 63 -5.00 6.46 -9.44
CA PRO A 63 -5.42 7.04 -8.15
C PRO A 63 -4.78 6.39 -6.90
N GLU A 64 -4.54 7.19 -5.85
CA GLU A 64 -4.01 6.75 -4.56
C GLU A 64 -4.82 7.32 -3.38
N ASP A 65 -5.03 6.51 -2.32
CA ASP A 65 -5.80 6.85 -1.13
C ASP A 65 -5.24 8.06 -0.36
N ALA A 66 -3.92 8.26 -0.40
CA ALA A 66 -3.25 9.40 0.24
C ALA A 66 -3.85 10.75 -0.17
N VAL A 67 -4.40 10.84 -1.38
CA VAL A 67 -4.99 12.05 -1.91
C VAL A 67 -6.27 12.43 -1.13
N PHE A 68 -7.11 11.46 -0.75
CA PHE A 68 -8.31 11.72 0.09
C PHE A 68 -7.98 12.33 1.45
N PHE A 69 -6.85 11.95 2.04
CA PHE A 69 -6.41 12.49 3.32
C PHE A 69 -5.60 13.79 3.19
N ALA A 70 -5.27 14.21 1.97
CA ALA A 70 -4.68 15.52 1.70
C ALA A 70 -5.76 16.62 1.65
N ASN A 71 -7.02 16.26 1.39
CA ASN A 71 -8.15 17.17 1.47
C ASN A 71 -8.48 17.53 2.92
N ALA A 72 -8.50 18.82 3.25
CA ALA A 72 -8.82 19.31 4.58
C ALA A 72 -10.26 19.02 5.04
N ALA A 73 -11.18 18.78 4.09
CA ALA A 73 -12.56 18.43 4.41
C ALA A 73 -12.70 16.99 4.94
N VAL A 74 -11.78 16.09 4.55
CA VAL A 74 -11.79 14.67 4.93
C VAL A 74 -13.18 14.04 4.71
N ASP A 75 -13.82 14.41 3.60
CA ASP A 75 -15.21 14.10 3.28
C ASP A 75 -15.37 12.95 2.29
N GLY A 76 -14.28 12.22 2.00
CA GLY A 76 -14.25 11.16 1.00
C GLY A 76 -13.97 11.65 -0.43
N THR A 77 -13.71 12.96 -0.63
CA THR A 77 -13.27 13.49 -1.93
C THR A 77 -11.75 13.73 -1.97
N PRO A 78 -11.05 13.41 -3.08
CA PRO A 78 -9.59 13.44 -3.13
C PRO A 78 -9.00 14.86 -3.12
N LEU A 79 -9.55 15.81 -3.86
CA LEU A 79 -8.95 17.17 -3.99
C LEU A 79 -9.98 18.32 -3.94
N ASN A 80 -11.23 18.03 -3.56
CA ASN A 80 -12.35 18.98 -3.51
C ASN A 80 -12.52 19.81 -4.81
N GLY A 81 -12.06 19.27 -5.94
CA GLY A 81 -12.10 19.92 -7.26
C GLY A 81 -11.56 21.36 -7.30
N THR A 82 -10.61 21.72 -6.45
CA THR A 82 -10.18 23.12 -6.28
C THR A 82 -9.11 23.59 -7.26
N ASP A 83 -8.61 22.75 -8.18
CA ASP A 83 -7.66 23.15 -9.22
C ASP A 83 -8.39 23.85 -10.37
N PRO A 84 -8.35 25.20 -10.44
CA PRO A 84 -9.09 25.93 -11.47
C PRO A 84 -8.34 25.93 -12.82
N GLY A 85 -7.09 25.43 -12.86
CA GLY A 85 -6.24 25.43 -14.04
C GLY A 85 -6.38 24.18 -14.91
N ASN A 86 -6.96 23.10 -14.37
CA ASN A 86 -7.12 21.84 -15.08
C ASN A 86 -8.49 21.18 -14.78
N PRO A 87 -9.42 21.15 -15.78
CA PRO A 87 -10.74 20.59 -15.57
C PRO A 87 -10.74 19.07 -15.31
N VAL A 88 -9.67 18.36 -15.71
CA VAL A 88 -9.53 16.92 -15.46
C VAL A 88 -9.21 16.65 -13.99
N THR A 89 -8.26 17.37 -13.40
CA THR A 89 -7.93 17.25 -11.97
C THR A 89 -9.08 17.75 -11.11
N GLN A 90 -9.81 18.78 -11.56
CA GLN A 90 -11.05 19.21 -10.92
C GLN A 90 -12.11 18.11 -10.92
N GLY A 91 -12.35 17.45 -12.07
CA GLY A 91 -13.31 16.36 -12.18
C GLY A 91 -12.94 15.14 -11.33
N LEU A 92 -11.67 14.73 -11.37
CA LEU A 92 -11.14 13.66 -10.50
C LEU A 92 -11.27 14.03 -9.02
N GLY A 93 -11.11 15.32 -8.69
CA GLY A 93 -11.24 15.87 -7.36
C GLY A 93 -12.61 15.70 -6.71
N PHE A 94 -13.65 15.40 -7.50
CA PHE A 94 -15.02 15.17 -7.03
C PHE A 94 -15.46 13.69 -7.07
N LEU A 95 -14.57 12.77 -7.45
CA LEU A 95 -14.90 11.34 -7.44
C LEU A 95 -14.84 10.77 -6.02
N ASP A 96 -15.84 9.97 -5.66
CA ASP A 96 -15.99 9.29 -4.37
C ASP A 96 -15.18 7.97 -4.31
N GLY A 97 -13.97 7.97 -4.88
CA GLY A 97 -13.13 6.76 -4.99
C GLY A 97 -12.53 6.52 -6.38
N THR A 98 -11.79 5.43 -6.47
CA THR A 98 -11.17 4.93 -7.70
C THR A 98 -12.19 4.22 -8.58
N SER A 99 -12.08 4.40 -9.90
CA SER A 99 -12.90 3.67 -10.87
C SER A 99 -12.68 2.15 -10.79
N LEU A 100 -13.75 1.37 -10.98
CA LEU A 100 -13.68 -0.10 -10.98
C LEU A 100 -12.99 -0.70 -12.20
N LEU A 101 -12.79 0.10 -13.25
CA LEU A 101 -12.32 -0.34 -14.57
C LEU A 101 -11.16 0.51 -15.12
N ALA A 102 -10.78 1.59 -14.43
CA ALA A 102 -9.68 2.42 -14.92
C ALA A 102 -8.34 1.68 -14.77
N PRO A 103 -7.43 1.81 -15.75
CA PRO A 103 -6.07 1.34 -15.57
C PRO A 103 -5.37 2.12 -14.46
N PHE A 104 -4.45 1.44 -13.79
CA PHE A 104 -3.50 2.05 -12.86
C PHE A 104 -2.11 2.00 -13.47
N ASP A 105 -1.56 3.19 -13.78
CA ASP A 105 -0.29 3.32 -14.49
C ASP A 105 0.80 3.77 -13.52
N ILE A 106 1.85 2.96 -13.39
CA ILE A 106 3.02 3.26 -12.57
C ILE A 106 4.18 3.61 -13.50
N LYS A 107 4.49 4.90 -13.61
CA LYS A 107 5.62 5.38 -14.42
C LYS A 107 6.96 5.06 -13.75
N ILE A 108 7.93 4.66 -14.55
CA ILE A 108 9.29 4.32 -14.16
C ILE A 108 10.25 5.39 -14.71
N SER A 109 11.34 5.65 -13.98
CA SER A 109 12.35 6.64 -14.35
C SER A 109 13.14 6.32 -15.62
N ALA A 110 13.06 5.08 -16.11
CA ALA A 110 13.78 4.57 -17.27
C ALA A 110 12.96 3.46 -17.97
N SER A 111 13.48 2.97 -19.09
CA SER A 111 12.88 1.86 -19.84
C SER A 111 13.02 0.53 -19.11
N LEU A 112 11.96 -0.26 -19.11
CA LEU A 112 11.93 -1.63 -18.64
C LEU A 112 12.33 -2.61 -19.75
N ASP A 113 12.87 -3.77 -19.36
CA ASP A 113 13.12 -4.88 -20.30
C ASP A 113 11.78 -5.39 -20.86
N PRO A 114 11.53 -5.32 -22.19
CA PRO A 114 10.30 -5.83 -22.78
C PRO A 114 10.15 -7.35 -22.74
N ASP A 115 11.25 -8.09 -22.59
CA ASP A 115 11.25 -9.57 -22.62
C ASP A 115 11.04 -10.19 -21.23
N GLN A 116 10.94 -9.36 -20.17
CA GLN A 116 10.67 -9.83 -18.81
C GLN A 116 9.22 -10.30 -18.63
N THR A 117 9.01 -11.18 -17.64
CA THR A 117 7.66 -11.58 -17.23
C THR A 117 7.15 -10.69 -16.12
N LEU A 118 6.05 -9.99 -16.36
CA LEU A 118 5.25 -9.36 -15.32
C LEU A 118 4.13 -10.32 -14.91
N ASP A 119 3.98 -10.58 -13.61
CA ASP A 119 2.96 -11.48 -13.10
C ASP A 119 2.21 -10.85 -11.91
N ALA A 120 0.91 -10.66 -12.10
CA ALA A 120 -0.01 -10.16 -11.08
C ALA A 120 -0.77 -11.28 -10.36
N ARG A 121 -0.65 -12.54 -10.79
CA ARG A 121 -1.41 -13.66 -10.24
C ARG A 121 -0.89 -13.95 -8.82
N PRO A 122 -1.73 -13.88 -7.78
CA PRO A 122 -1.37 -14.21 -6.41
C PRO A 122 -1.31 -15.72 -6.16
N PHE A 123 -2.01 -16.51 -6.97
CA PHE A 123 -2.05 -17.97 -6.94
C PHE A 123 -1.92 -18.53 -8.34
N ILE A 124 -1.36 -19.73 -8.44
CA ILE A 124 -1.20 -20.50 -9.67
C ILE A 124 -1.57 -21.95 -9.40
N SER A 125 -1.97 -22.68 -10.44
CA SER A 125 -2.09 -24.14 -10.36
C SER A 125 -0.77 -24.78 -10.79
N VAL A 126 -0.35 -25.79 -10.04
CA VAL A 126 0.91 -26.50 -10.27
C VAL A 126 0.67 -28.00 -10.38
N GLU A 127 1.57 -28.66 -11.09
CA GLU A 127 1.65 -30.12 -11.06
C GLU A 127 2.61 -30.54 -9.95
N THR A 128 2.14 -31.44 -9.09
CA THR A 128 2.98 -32.12 -8.11
C THR A 128 3.34 -33.50 -8.65
N ASN A 129 4.62 -33.74 -8.86
CA ASN A 129 5.14 -35.02 -9.31
C ASN A 129 4.85 -36.12 -8.25
N PRO A 130 4.88 -37.40 -8.63
CA PRO A 130 4.69 -38.52 -7.69
C PRO A 130 5.70 -38.56 -6.54
N ASP A 131 6.86 -37.92 -6.70
CA ASP A 131 7.91 -37.79 -5.66
C ASP A 131 7.68 -36.60 -4.70
N GLY A 132 6.56 -35.87 -4.86
CA GLY A 132 6.19 -34.72 -4.03
C GLY A 132 6.78 -33.39 -4.50
N THR A 133 7.60 -33.39 -5.55
CA THR A 133 8.18 -32.16 -6.09
C THR A 133 7.16 -31.34 -6.88
N VAL A 134 7.19 -30.02 -6.70
CA VAL A 134 6.32 -29.09 -7.42
C VAL A 134 7.02 -28.56 -8.67
N VAL A 135 6.36 -28.64 -9.81
CA VAL A 135 6.79 -27.99 -11.06
C VAL A 135 5.96 -26.73 -11.23
N PHE A 136 6.63 -25.58 -11.37
CA PHE A 136 5.97 -24.30 -11.63
C PHE A 136 5.77 -24.11 -13.13
N PRO A 137 4.54 -24.20 -13.64
CA PRO A 137 4.26 -24.07 -15.05
C PRO A 137 4.11 -22.59 -15.45
N ILE A 138 4.31 -22.30 -16.73
CA ILE A 138 4.08 -20.98 -17.33
C ILE A 138 2.57 -20.74 -17.57
N GLU A 139 1.80 -21.82 -17.75
CA GLU A 139 0.35 -21.81 -17.98
C GLU A 139 -0.41 -22.58 -16.89
N GLU A 140 -1.71 -22.32 -16.76
CA GLU A 140 -2.58 -23.02 -15.80
C GLU A 140 -2.62 -24.54 -16.09
N VAL A 141 -2.43 -25.36 -15.06
CA VAL A 141 -2.57 -26.81 -15.12
C VAL A 141 -4.00 -27.20 -14.70
N PRO A 142 -4.83 -27.73 -15.62
CA PRO A 142 -6.18 -28.15 -15.27
C PRO A 142 -6.17 -29.27 -14.23
N GLY A 143 -6.84 -29.05 -13.10
CA GLY A 143 -6.84 -30.00 -11.98
C GLY A 143 -5.53 -30.07 -11.19
N GLY A 144 -4.61 -29.14 -11.43
CA GLY A 144 -3.39 -28.97 -10.62
C GLY A 144 -3.69 -28.46 -9.21
N GLU A 145 -2.74 -28.64 -8.31
CA GLU A 145 -2.83 -28.10 -6.95
C GLU A 145 -2.70 -26.57 -7.01
N VAL A 146 -3.57 -25.85 -6.30
CA VAL A 146 -3.45 -24.38 -6.20
C VAL A 146 -2.47 -24.02 -5.10
N VAL A 147 -1.48 -23.20 -5.44
CA VAL A 147 -0.44 -22.71 -4.53
C VAL A 147 -0.27 -21.19 -4.67
N PRO A 148 0.22 -20.49 -3.64
CA PRO A 148 0.57 -19.07 -3.79
C PRO A 148 1.66 -18.91 -4.85
N ASN A 149 1.57 -17.87 -5.69
CA ASN A 149 2.54 -17.63 -6.74
C ASN A 149 3.81 -16.97 -6.17
N PRO A 150 4.97 -17.67 -6.20
CA PRO A 150 6.22 -17.07 -5.74
C PRO A 150 6.81 -16.07 -6.74
N ALA A 151 6.45 -16.16 -8.03
CA ALA A 151 6.96 -15.29 -9.09
C ALA A 151 6.16 -13.98 -9.25
N GLN A 152 5.16 -13.74 -8.40
CA GLN A 152 4.38 -12.50 -8.44
C GLN A 152 5.29 -11.29 -8.12
N ASN A 153 5.40 -10.37 -9.07
CA ASN A 153 6.21 -9.16 -8.96
C ASN A 153 5.39 -7.85 -9.07
N VAL A 154 4.13 -7.96 -9.49
CA VAL A 154 3.14 -6.87 -9.46
C VAL A 154 1.98 -7.28 -8.55
N PHE A 155 1.61 -6.41 -7.61
CA PHE A 155 0.61 -6.73 -6.58
C PHE A 155 -0.60 -5.83 -6.73
N LEU A 156 -1.78 -6.44 -6.68
CA LEU A 156 -3.07 -5.77 -6.48
C LEU A 156 -3.88 -6.67 -5.53
N ILE A 157 -3.74 -6.42 -4.23
CA ILE A 157 -4.27 -7.30 -3.18
C ILE A 157 -5.52 -6.68 -2.57
N PRO A 158 -6.71 -7.28 -2.70
CA PRO A 158 -7.88 -6.81 -1.98
C PRO A 158 -7.71 -7.05 -0.48
N LEU A 159 -8.13 -6.06 0.30
CA LEU A 159 -8.05 -6.05 1.75
C LEU A 159 -9.44 -6.11 2.37
N ASP A 160 -9.59 -6.91 3.42
CA ASP A 160 -10.83 -7.01 4.18
C ASP A 160 -10.81 -6.00 5.34
N ILE A 161 -11.73 -5.04 5.33
CA ILE A 161 -11.90 -4.08 6.42
C ILE A 161 -13.11 -4.50 7.26
N ALA A 162 -12.86 -4.86 8.52
CA ALA A 162 -13.89 -5.37 9.43
C ALA A 162 -14.88 -4.27 9.86
N GLY A 163 -14.41 -3.03 9.97
CA GLY A 163 -15.22 -1.85 10.27
C GLY A 163 -16.29 -1.58 9.21
N GLY A 164 -16.07 -2.03 7.98
CA GLY A 164 -17.02 -1.91 6.87
C GLY A 164 -16.92 -0.61 6.07
N ASP A 165 -16.04 0.32 6.47
CA ASP A 165 -15.63 1.47 5.65
C ASP A 165 -14.23 1.23 5.10
N SER A 166 -14.14 1.02 3.79
CA SER A 166 -12.86 0.76 3.16
C SER A 166 -11.97 1.99 3.06
N LEU A 167 -12.49 3.22 3.10
CA LEU A 167 -11.65 4.42 3.02
C LEU A 167 -11.19 4.86 4.41
N PHE A 168 -12.14 5.01 5.34
CA PHE A 168 -11.92 5.47 6.71
C PHE A 168 -11.94 4.31 7.70
N ILE A 169 -10.79 3.66 7.88
CA ILE A 169 -10.64 2.53 8.80
C ILE A 169 -10.57 2.98 10.26
N ALA A 170 -11.02 2.14 11.21
CA ALA A 170 -10.97 2.48 12.62
C ALA A 170 -9.51 2.56 13.14
N GLU A 171 -9.28 3.33 14.20
CA GLU A 171 -7.96 3.41 14.81
C GLU A 171 -7.51 2.04 15.34
N GLY A 172 -6.31 1.62 14.98
CA GLY A 172 -5.77 0.30 15.35
C GLY A 172 -6.36 -0.87 14.55
N GLU A 173 -7.30 -0.63 13.65
CA GLU A 173 -7.79 -1.65 12.73
C GLU A 173 -6.70 -2.06 11.75
N ILE A 174 -6.45 -3.37 11.65
CA ILE A 174 -5.50 -3.94 10.70
C ILE A 174 -6.31 -4.63 9.59
N PRO A 175 -6.17 -4.18 8.32
CA PRO A 175 -6.82 -4.83 7.19
C PRO A 175 -6.47 -6.31 7.06
N GLY A 176 -7.48 -7.15 6.87
CA GLY A 176 -7.31 -8.58 6.63
C GLY A 176 -6.80 -8.87 5.21
N LEU A 177 -6.00 -9.92 5.08
CA LEU A 177 -5.51 -10.39 3.79
C LEU A 177 -6.51 -11.38 3.17
N ALA A 178 -7.52 -10.85 2.46
CA ALA A 178 -8.66 -11.59 1.95
C ALA A 178 -8.25 -12.87 1.20
N LEU A 179 -7.30 -12.75 0.26
CA LEU A 179 -6.87 -13.87 -0.56
C LEU A 179 -6.14 -14.97 0.23
N ALA A 180 -5.34 -14.59 1.23
CA ALA A 180 -4.66 -15.56 2.10
C ALA A 180 -5.66 -16.29 3.02
N ASN A 181 -6.68 -15.58 3.50
CA ASN A 181 -7.76 -16.15 4.30
C ASN A 181 -8.61 -17.13 3.48
N ASP A 182 -8.97 -16.75 2.25
CA ASP A 182 -9.67 -17.63 1.31
C ASP A 182 -8.85 -18.89 1.03
N PHE A 183 -7.54 -18.76 0.77
CA PHE A 183 -6.67 -19.92 0.57
C PHE A 183 -6.68 -20.88 1.77
N ARG A 184 -6.50 -20.34 2.99
CA ARG A 184 -6.54 -21.15 4.23
C ARG A 184 -7.88 -21.85 4.41
N ARG A 185 -8.99 -21.16 4.10
CA ARG A 185 -10.34 -21.73 4.13
C ARG A 185 -10.50 -22.85 3.11
N GLY A 186 -10.02 -22.68 1.88
CA GLY A 186 -10.00 -23.71 0.85
C GLY A 186 -9.27 -24.97 1.33
N ARG A 187 -8.06 -24.82 1.87
CA ARG A 187 -7.26 -25.94 2.43
C ARG A 187 -7.97 -26.64 3.60
N MET A 188 -8.62 -25.89 4.48
CA MET A 188 -9.41 -26.46 5.58
C MET A 188 -10.57 -27.31 5.05
N LEU A 189 -11.29 -26.83 4.03
CA LEU A 189 -12.40 -27.56 3.42
C LEU A 189 -11.93 -28.83 2.70
N GLU A 190 -10.79 -28.80 2.02
CA GLU A 190 -10.17 -30.01 1.45
C GLU A 190 -9.89 -31.07 2.53
N GLN A 191 -9.30 -30.67 3.66
CA GLN A 191 -9.02 -31.58 4.78
C GLN A 191 -10.30 -32.19 5.38
N GLN A 192 -11.43 -31.47 5.29
CA GLN A 192 -12.74 -31.94 5.73
C GLN A 192 -13.47 -32.78 4.66
N GLY A 193 -12.90 -32.94 3.46
CA GLY A 193 -13.52 -33.65 2.34
C GLY A 193 -14.58 -32.85 1.58
N ALA A 194 -14.76 -31.55 1.88
CA ALA A 194 -15.70 -30.65 1.23
C ALA A 194 -15.12 -30.10 -0.10
N LEU A 195 -14.76 -31.00 -1.01
CA LEU A 195 -13.98 -30.68 -2.21
C LEU A 195 -14.67 -29.69 -3.16
N THR A 196 -16.00 -29.74 -3.28
CA THR A 196 -16.75 -28.81 -4.14
C THR A 196 -16.63 -27.36 -3.67
N GLU A 197 -16.73 -27.15 -2.36
CA GLU A 197 -16.63 -25.81 -1.76
C GLU A 197 -15.19 -25.31 -1.79
N ALA A 198 -14.22 -26.19 -1.54
CA ALA A 198 -12.80 -25.87 -1.66
C ALA A 198 -12.43 -25.46 -3.09
N ASN A 199 -12.83 -26.26 -4.09
CA ASN A 199 -12.56 -25.98 -5.50
C ASN A 199 -13.18 -24.65 -5.94
N ALA A 200 -14.39 -24.32 -5.48
CA ALA A 200 -15.01 -23.03 -5.78
C ALA A 200 -14.22 -21.83 -5.21
N ILE A 201 -13.49 -22.01 -4.10
CA ILE A 201 -12.58 -20.99 -3.56
C ILE A 201 -11.30 -20.92 -4.40
N PHE A 202 -10.68 -22.06 -4.71
CA PHE A 202 -9.47 -22.10 -5.52
C PHE A 202 -9.66 -21.54 -6.93
N ASP A 203 -10.79 -21.85 -7.58
CA ASP A 203 -11.17 -21.29 -8.88
C ASP A 203 -11.26 -19.75 -8.84
N ARG A 204 -11.69 -19.18 -7.71
CA ARG A 204 -11.74 -17.73 -7.51
C ARG A 204 -10.35 -17.15 -7.31
N LEU A 205 -9.50 -17.82 -6.53
CA LEU A 205 -8.13 -17.40 -6.29
C LEU A 205 -7.29 -17.37 -7.56
N LEU A 206 -7.45 -18.38 -8.44
CA LEU A 206 -6.77 -18.43 -9.74
C LEU A 206 -7.19 -17.31 -10.71
N LYS A 207 -8.39 -16.74 -10.51
CA LYS A 207 -8.96 -15.67 -11.35
C LYS A 207 -8.83 -14.27 -10.72
N SER A 208 -8.18 -14.17 -9.55
CA SER A 208 -8.10 -12.94 -8.78
C SER A 208 -6.67 -12.40 -8.77
N PRO A 209 -6.45 -11.07 -8.87
CA PRO A 209 -7.39 -10.10 -9.41
C PRO A 209 -7.50 -10.26 -10.95
N PRO A 210 -8.64 -9.93 -11.56
CA PRO A 210 -8.84 -10.07 -13.01
C PRO A 210 -8.16 -8.91 -13.73
N VAL A 211 -6.83 -8.91 -13.78
CA VAL A 211 -6.03 -7.84 -14.40
C VAL A 211 -5.09 -8.37 -15.46
N ARG A 212 -4.85 -7.53 -16.46
CA ARG A 212 -3.75 -7.67 -17.41
C ARG A 212 -2.68 -6.64 -17.12
N LEU A 213 -1.44 -7.06 -17.28
CA LEU A 213 -0.28 -6.19 -17.18
C LEU A 213 0.21 -5.82 -18.57
N GLU A 214 0.52 -4.54 -18.77
CA GLU A 214 1.06 -4.02 -20.02
C GLU A 214 2.28 -3.13 -19.72
N LEU A 215 3.34 -3.29 -20.50
CA LEU A 215 4.39 -2.29 -20.60
C LEU A 215 3.96 -1.26 -21.65
N ILE A 216 3.97 0.01 -21.27
CA ILE A 216 3.51 1.09 -22.15
C ILE A 216 4.51 2.24 -22.20
N ASP A 217 4.39 3.01 -23.28
CA ASP A 217 5.14 4.24 -23.53
C ASP A 217 4.38 5.43 -22.96
N ILE A 218 4.98 6.16 -22.02
CA ILE A 218 4.41 7.38 -21.43
C ILE A 218 5.38 8.55 -21.60
N ASP A 219 4.85 9.72 -21.97
CA ASP A 219 5.57 11.00 -22.10
C ASP A 219 6.81 10.93 -23.02
N GLY A 220 6.71 10.15 -24.10
CA GLY A 220 7.79 9.98 -25.07
C GLY A 220 8.94 9.07 -24.60
N GLY A 221 8.79 8.39 -23.46
CA GLY A 221 9.63 7.26 -23.08
C GLY A 221 9.24 5.97 -23.80
N THR A 222 10.06 4.92 -23.61
CA THR A 222 9.83 3.58 -24.18
C THR A 222 9.74 2.56 -23.05
N ASN A 223 8.68 1.75 -23.01
CA ASN A 223 8.41 0.75 -21.97
C ASN A 223 8.67 1.29 -20.55
N ASN A 224 8.29 2.53 -20.30
CA ASN A 224 8.64 3.28 -19.09
C ASN A 224 7.46 3.42 -18.13
N ALA A 225 6.42 2.60 -18.28
CA ALA A 225 5.37 2.47 -17.30
C ALA A 225 4.78 1.06 -17.31
N ILE A 226 4.37 0.61 -16.12
CA ILE A 226 3.60 -0.61 -15.93
C ILE A 226 2.14 -0.22 -15.77
N ARG A 227 1.29 -0.69 -16.68
CA ARG A 227 -0.16 -0.54 -16.60
C ARG A 227 -0.77 -1.80 -16.00
N ILE A 228 -1.52 -1.62 -14.93
CA ILE A 228 -2.41 -2.64 -14.36
C ILE A 228 -3.82 -2.33 -14.88
N LEU A 229 -4.31 -3.14 -15.82
CA LEU A 229 -5.62 -2.94 -16.45
C LEU A 229 -6.62 -3.99 -15.95
N PRO A 230 -7.69 -3.59 -15.25
CA PRO A 230 -8.79 -4.50 -14.94
C PRO A 230 -9.45 -5.04 -16.22
N GLU A 231 -9.55 -6.37 -16.32
CA GLU A 231 -10.27 -7.07 -17.40
C GLU A 231 -11.75 -7.30 -17.06
N ALA A 232 -12.09 -7.18 -15.77
CA ALA A 232 -13.45 -7.12 -15.26
C ALA A 232 -13.52 -6.03 -14.17
N PRO A 233 -14.71 -5.50 -13.84
CA PRO A 233 -14.84 -4.55 -12.75
C PRO A 233 -14.26 -5.11 -11.46
N LEU A 234 -13.38 -4.33 -10.82
CA LEU A 234 -12.93 -4.59 -9.46
C LEU A 234 -14.12 -4.54 -8.50
N ALA A 235 -13.96 -5.16 -7.33
CA ALA A 235 -14.99 -5.11 -6.30
C ALA A 235 -15.20 -3.66 -5.86
N ALA A 236 -16.46 -3.21 -5.78
CA ALA A 236 -16.79 -1.88 -5.29
C ALA A 236 -16.48 -1.74 -3.80
N LYS A 237 -16.23 -0.51 -3.33
CA LYS A 237 -15.92 -0.21 -1.91
C LYS A 237 -14.85 -1.11 -1.30
N THR A 238 -13.82 -1.44 -2.07
CA THR A 238 -12.77 -2.36 -1.66
C THR A 238 -11.46 -1.61 -1.64
N LYS A 239 -10.73 -1.69 -0.52
CA LYS A 239 -9.35 -1.21 -0.46
C LYS A 239 -8.43 -2.27 -1.06
N TYR A 240 -7.52 -1.82 -1.90
CA TYR A 240 -6.48 -2.64 -2.50
C TYR A 240 -5.11 -2.09 -2.11
N ALA A 241 -4.21 -2.99 -1.72
CA ALA A 241 -2.78 -2.69 -1.67
C ALA A 241 -2.16 -2.95 -3.05
N VAL A 242 -1.60 -1.92 -3.66
CA VAL A 242 -0.83 -2.02 -4.92
C VAL A 242 0.64 -1.92 -4.62
N ALA A 243 1.47 -2.76 -5.25
CA ALA A 243 2.91 -2.68 -5.12
C ALA A 243 3.67 -3.26 -6.31
N LEU A 244 4.96 -2.93 -6.37
CA LEU A 244 5.95 -3.52 -7.27
C LEU A 244 7.12 -4.07 -6.45
N SER A 245 7.64 -5.25 -6.81
CA SER A 245 8.90 -5.78 -6.26
C SER A 245 10.11 -5.38 -7.10
N ASN A 246 11.30 -5.62 -6.55
CA ASN A 246 12.59 -5.49 -7.24
C ASN A 246 12.90 -6.67 -8.18
N ASP A 247 12.01 -7.66 -8.33
CA ASP A 247 12.20 -8.72 -9.34
C ASP A 247 11.96 -8.19 -10.77
N ILE A 248 11.34 -7.01 -10.89
CA ILE A 248 11.18 -6.28 -12.15
C ILE A 248 12.53 -5.64 -12.49
N ILE A 249 12.94 -5.79 -13.76
CA ILE A 249 14.24 -5.33 -14.25
C ILE A 249 14.09 -4.21 -15.28
N ASP A 250 15.06 -3.31 -15.31
CA ASP A 250 15.19 -2.32 -16.37
C ASP A 250 15.80 -2.91 -17.64
N ALA A 251 15.84 -2.12 -18.72
CA ALA A 251 16.36 -2.56 -20.01
C ALA A 251 17.85 -2.95 -20.02
N ASN A 252 18.61 -2.67 -18.95
CA ASN A 252 19.99 -3.13 -18.78
C ASN A 252 20.08 -4.45 -17.98
N GLY A 253 18.95 -4.97 -17.51
CA GLY A 253 18.88 -6.14 -16.65
C GLY A 253 19.07 -5.84 -15.16
N ASP A 254 19.10 -4.56 -14.76
CA ASP A 254 19.25 -4.16 -13.36
C ASP A 254 17.89 -4.17 -12.65
N PRO A 255 17.78 -4.76 -11.44
CA PRO A 255 16.58 -4.70 -10.62
C PRO A 255 16.10 -3.28 -10.36
N LEU A 256 14.78 -3.08 -10.34
CA LEU A 256 14.22 -1.83 -9.87
C LEU A 256 14.64 -1.55 -8.42
N VAL A 257 14.80 -0.27 -8.11
CA VAL A 257 14.99 0.22 -6.75
C VAL A 257 13.82 1.14 -6.36
N GLY A 258 13.58 1.32 -5.06
CA GLY A 258 12.56 2.28 -4.64
C GLY A 258 13.03 3.73 -4.78
N ALA A 259 12.16 4.67 -5.16
CA ALA A 259 12.52 6.09 -5.20
C ALA A 259 13.01 6.60 -3.83
N PRO A 260 13.96 7.54 -3.74
CA PRO A 260 14.47 8.03 -2.44
C PRO A 260 13.37 8.57 -1.50
N ILE A 261 12.37 9.27 -2.05
CA ILE A 261 11.23 9.79 -1.29
C ILE A 261 10.32 8.64 -0.87
N TYR A 262 10.01 7.69 -1.75
CA TYR A 262 9.26 6.49 -1.39
C TYR A 262 9.93 5.70 -0.27
N ARG A 263 11.24 5.42 -0.38
CA ARG A 263 12.00 4.70 0.66
C ARG A 263 11.91 5.39 2.01
N SER A 264 11.77 6.72 2.01
CA SER A 264 11.62 7.47 3.24
C SER A 264 10.18 7.51 3.76
N ALA A 265 9.21 7.65 2.87
CA ALA A 265 7.78 7.70 3.19
C ALA A 265 7.21 6.34 3.59
N SER A 266 7.82 5.24 3.14
CA SER A 266 7.41 3.87 3.48
C SER A 266 8.23 3.25 4.61
N ASP A 267 9.11 4.02 5.26
CA ASP A 267 9.89 3.58 6.40
C ASP A 267 9.20 4.01 7.70
N PRO A 268 8.63 3.07 8.49
CA PRO A 268 7.91 3.40 9.72
C PRO A 268 8.83 4.03 10.80
N ALA A 269 10.15 3.87 10.69
CA ALA A 269 11.09 4.44 11.65
C ALA A 269 11.44 5.91 11.33
N ARG A 270 11.04 6.43 10.16
CA ARG A 270 11.35 7.80 9.76
C ARG A 270 10.25 8.77 10.15
N VAL A 271 10.66 9.89 10.75
CA VAL A 271 9.76 11.00 11.03
C VAL A 271 9.67 11.90 9.80
N VAL A 272 8.45 12.12 9.33
CA VAL A 272 8.15 13.12 8.30
C VAL A 272 8.08 14.50 8.94
N THR A 273 8.94 15.41 8.49
CA THR A 273 9.04 16.77 9.04
C THR A 273 8.03 17.75 8.45
N ASN A 274 7.45 17.45 7.28
CA ASN A 274 6.38 18.23 6.68
C ASN A 274 5.03 17.49 6.84
N PRO A 275 4.09 17.99 7.67
CA PRO A 275 2.80 17.34 7.92
C PRO A 275 1.95 17.04 6.69
N GLN A 276 2.14 17.76 5.59
CA GLN A 276 1.43 17.52 4.32
C GLN A 276 1.75 16.14 3.71
N PHE A 277 2.84 15.50 4.13
CA PHE A 277 3.24 14.16 3.68
C PHE A 277 2.74 13.04 4.56
N ASN A 278 2.14 13.34 5.71
CA ASN A 278 1.61 12.32 6.62
C ASN A 278 0.60 11.38 5.91
N PRO A 279 -0.34 11.87 5.07
CA PRO A 279 -1.17 11.02 4.23
C PRO A 279 -0.41 9.97 3.40
N PHE A 280 0.62 10.43 2.68
CA PHE A 280 1.44 9.60 1.81
C PHE A 280 2.31 8.62 2.59
N GLN A 281 2.83 9.02 3.75
CA GLN A 281 3.55 8.11 4.63
C GLN A 281 2.63 7.02 5.18
N ARG A 282 1.42 7.37 5.62
CA ARG A 282 0.44 6.40 6.11
C ARG A 282 0.03 5.41 5.03
N SER A 283 -0.26 5.89 3.82
CA SER A 283 -0.60 5.06 2.65
C SER A 283 0.53 4.10 2.31
N ALA A 284 1.73 4.62 2.02
CA ALA A 284 2.87 3.83 1.58
C ALA A 284 3.36 2.84 2.64
N THR A 285 3.41 3.24 3.92
CA THR A 285 3.84 2.35 5.00
C THR A 285 2.85 1.21 5.20
N ALA A 286 1.55 1.52 5.26
CA ALA A 286 0.51 0.50 5.44
C ALA A 286 0.48 -0.49 4.27
N SER A 287 0.49 0.01 3.03
CA SER A 287 0.47 -0.83 1.82
C SER A 287 1.72 -1.73 1.75
N ARG A 288 2.90 -1.17 1.99
CA ARG A 288 4.16 -1.95 2.02
C ARG A 288 4.10 -3.07 3.04
N GLN A 289 3.58 -2.79 4.24
CA GLN A 289 3.43 -3.79 5.29
C GLN A 289 2.44 -4.89 4.90
N GLN A 290 1.28 -4.53 4.32
CA GLN A 290 0.26 -5.48 3.88
C GLN A 290 0.78 -6.44 2.79
N VAL A 291 1.49 -5.93 1.79
CA VAL A 291 2.11 -6.75 0.76
C VAL A 291 3.22 -7.63 1.36
N THR A 292 4.00 -7.10 2.30
CA THR A 292 5.01 -7.87 3.03
C THR A 292 4.38 -9.02 3.83
N ASP A 293 3.27 -8.78 4.51
CA ASP A 293 2.58 -9.82 5.28
C ASP A 293 1.95 -10.88 4.38
N PHE A 294 1.44 -10.48 3.21
CA PHE A 294 0.99 -11.42 2.19
C PHE A 294 2.15 -12.27 1.67
N ASN A 295 3.30 -11.67 1.38
CA ASN A 295 4.50 -12.39 0.96
C ASN A 295 5.07 -13.29 2.07
N ARG A 296 4.98 -12.89 3.34
CA ARG A 296 5.32 -13.76 4.46
C ARG A 296 4.44 -15.02 4.46
N PHE A 297 3.14 -14.88 4.24
CA PHE A 297 2.24 -16.03 4.08
C PHE A 297 2.71 -16.98 2.96
N LYS A 298 3.15 -16.46 1.81
CA LYS A 298 3.70 -17.29 0.72
C LYS A 298 5.01 -17.96 1.12
N ALA A 299 5.93 -17.21 1.75
CA ALA A 299 7.20 -17.74 2.21
C ALA A 299 7.01 -18.85 3.25
N ASP A 300 6.05 -18.68 4.18
CA ASP A 300 5.66 -19.70 5.15
C ASP A 300 5.08 -20.95 4.46
N PHE A 301 4.33 -20.79 3.37
CA PHE A 301 3.83 -21.92 2.58
C PHE A 301 4.99 -22.73 1.98
N PHE A 302 5.97 -22.07 1.37
CA PHE A 302 7.10 -22.75 0.71
C PHE A 302 8.17 -23.26 1.67
N SER A 303 8.38 -22.62 2.83
CA SER A 303 9.34 -23.09 3.83
C SER A 303 8.98 -24.45 4.43
N ASN A 304 7.69 -24.80 4.38
CA ASN A 304 7.17 -26.08 4.87
C ASN A 304 7.03 -27.15 3.76
N ARG A 305 7.61 -26.92 2.57
CA ARG A 305 7.44 -27.79 1.40
C ARG A 305 8.77 -28.06 0.69
N GLU A 306 8.95 -29.27 0.18
CA GLU A 306 10.10 -29.59 -0.68
C GLU A 306 9.88 -29.03 -2.09
N THR A 307 10.79 -28.17 -2.54
CA THR A 307 10.78 -27.59 -3.90
C THR A 307 12.08 -27.91 -4.63
N PRO A 308 12.06 -28.19 -5.95
CA PRO A 308 13.28 -28.49 -6.72
C PRO A 308 14.31 -27.36 -6.74
N GLN A 309 13.85 -26.12 -6.53
CA GLN A 309 14.67 -24.91 -6.49
C GLN A 309 14.32 -24.09 -5.26
N SER A 310 15.28 -23.29 -4.78
CA SER A 310 15.02 -22.32 -3.72
C SER A 310 13.99 -21.32 -4.18
N VAL A 311 12.84 -21.28 -3.50
CA VAL A 311 11.80 -20.28 -3.75
C VAL A 311 12.13 -19.02 -2.97
N SER A 312 12.38 -17.93 -3.70
CA SER A 312 12.53 -16.60 -3.11
C SER A 312 11.20 -15.85 -3.22
N VAL A 313 10.77 -15.21 -2.13
CA VAL A 313 9.58 -14.36 -2.11
C VAL A 313 10.01 -12.96 -1.62
N PRO A 314 9.62 -11.87 -2.30
CA PRO A 314 10.03 -10.51 -1.92
C PRO A 314 9.67 -10.16 -0.48
N GLY A 315 10.67 -9.76 0.31
CA GLY A 315 10.49 -9.25 1.66
C GLY A 315 10.20 -7.75 1.68
N PHE A 316 10.15 -7.16 2.88
CA PHE A 316 9.82 -5.74 3.05
C PHE A 316 10.71 -4.82 2.22
N ARG A 317 12.03 -5.07 2.19
CA ARG A 317 13.01 -4.23 1.48
C ARG A 317 12.93 -4.35 -0.03
N ASP A 318 12.38 -5.46 -0.51
CA ASP A 318 12.27 -5.81 -1.93
C ASP A 318 11.08 -5.12 -2.60
N ILE A 319 10.15 -4.55 -1.82
CA ILE A 319 9.07 -3.73 -2.36
C ILE A 319 9.57 -2.32 -2.71
N VAL A 320 9.60 -2.01 -4.01
CA VAL A 320 10.15 -0.76 -4.58
C VAL A 320 9.13 0.35 -4.74
N TYR A 321 7.84 0.00 -4.74
CA TYR A 321 6.74 0.94 -4.70
C TYR A 321 5.54 0.28 -4.03
N SER A 322 4.76 1.05 -3.29
CA SER A 322 3.46 0.63 -2.77
C SER A 322 2.57 1.82 -2.43
N ALA A 323 1.27 1.60 -2.56
CA ALA A 323 0.21 2.55 -2.24
C ALA A 323 -1.10 1.81 -1.97
N ASN A 324 -2.06 2.48 -1.33
CA ASN A 324 -3.42 1.99 -1.24
C ASN A 324 -4.31 2.70 -2.27
N LEU A 325 -5.30 1.98 -2.79
CA LEU A 325 -6.40 2.57 -3.53
C LEU A 325 -7.72 1.97 -3.04
N THR A 326 -8.76 2.79 -2.97
CA THR A 326 -10.10 2.36 -2.59
C THR A 326 -11.03 2.61 -3.77
N THR A 327 -11.73 1.55 -4.19
CA THR A 327 -12.70 1.63 -5.28
C THR A 327 -14.00 2.29 -4.84
N THR A 328 -14.62 3.04 -5.75
CA THR A 328 -15.87 3.76 -5.48
C THR A 328 -17.09 2.82 -5.43
N ALA A 329 -18.23 3.36 -5.01
CA ALA A 329 -19.54 2.72 -5.07
C ALA A 329 -20.37 3.32 -6.20
N LEU A 330 -20.86 2.49 -7.13
CA LEU A 330 -21.67 2.99 -8.25
C LEU A 330 -23.11 3.34 -7.84
N ASP A 331 -23.57 2.78 -6.72
CA ASP A 331 -25.00 2.68 -6.39
C ASP A 331 -25.39 3.49 -5.17
N ASP A 332 -24.43 4.00 -4.38
CA ASP A 332 -24.69 4.54 -3.04
C ASP A 332 -25.62 5.76 -3.07
N VAL A 333 -25.39 6.68 -4.00
CA VAL A 333 -26.26 7.86 -4.17
C VAL A 333 -27.67 7.43 -4.58
N LEU A 334 -27.80 6.40 -5.42
CA LEU A 334 -29.09 5.85 -5.79
C LEU A 334 -29.76 5.16 -4.60
N LEU A 335 -29.02 4.42 -3.79
CA LEU A 335 -29.52 3.74 -2.60
C LEU A 335 -29.96 4.74 -1.52
N ALA A 336 -29.20 5.82 -1.31
CA ALA A 336 -29.56 6.89 -0.40
C ALA A 336 -30.90 7.55 -0.79
N ASN A 337 -31.16 7.70 -2.10
CA ASN A 337 -32.41 8.28 -2.59
C ASN A 337 -33.57 7.27 -2.66
N ALA A 338 -33.31 6.03 -3.06
CA ALA A 338 -34.33 5.00 -3.29
C ALA A 338 -34.72 4.24 -2.02
N ALA A 339 -33.79 4.08 -1.07
CA ALA A 339 -33.96 3.36 0.19
C ALA A 339 -33.21 4.05 1.34
N PRO A 340 -33.57 5.30 1.72
CA PRO A 340 -32.84 6.09 2.70
C PRO A 340 -32.69 5.40 4.06
N LEU A 341 -33.72 4.68 4.52
CA LEU A 341 -33.66 3.92 5.78
C LEU A 341 -32.55 2.86 5.76
N SER A 342 -32.41 2.13 4.65
CA SER A 342 -31.36 1.12 4.50
C SER A 342 -29.97 1.76 4.46
N PHE A 343 -29.84 2.90 3.77
CA PHE A 343 -28.61 3.67 3.73
C PHE A 343 -28.16 4.11 5.13
N TYR A 344 -29.04 4.78 5.89
CA TYR A 344 -28.69 5.24 7.25
C TYR A 344 -28.43 4.09 8.23
N ASN A 345 -29.20 3.00 8.15
CA ASN A 345 -28.95 1.82 8.99
C ASN A 345 -27.57 1.21 8.71
N ASN A 346 -27.14 1.15 7.45
CA ASN A 346 -25.82 0.66 7.08
C ASN A 346 -24.72 1.58 7.65
N GLN A 347 -24.91 2.90 7.57
CA GLN A 347 -23.95 3.88 8.11
C GLN A 347 -23.81 3.75 9.64
N LEU A 348 -24.91 3.69 10.38
CA LEU A 348 -24.89 3.50 11.84
C LEU A 348 -24.23 2.18 12.24
N LEU A 349 -24.40 1.14 11.44
CA LEU A 349 -23.79 -0.16 11.68
C LEU A 349 -22.27 -0.13 11.42
N VAL A 350 -21.79 0.65 10.44
CA VAL A 350 -20.36 0.92 10.26
C VAL A 350 -19.79 1.64 11.48
N GLU A 351 -20.43 2.73 11.93
CA GLU A 351 -20.01 3.47 13.13
C GLU A 351 -19.94 2.56 14.36
N THR A 352 -20.96 1.71 14.54
CA THR A 352 -21.00 0.73 15.63
C THR A 352 -19.84 -0.27 15.53
N ARG A 353 -19.60 -0.86 14.34
CA ARG A 353 -18.49 -1.82 14.15
C ARG A 353 -17.14 -1.17 14.45
N GLN A 354 -16.90 0.04 13.98
CA GLN A 354 -15.66 0.76 14.22
C GLN A 354 -15.47 1.07 15.71
N ALA A 355 -16.52 1.52 16.40
CA ALA A 355 -16.47 1.74 17.84
C ALA A 355 -16.13 0.45 18.61
N GLU A 356 -16.71 -0.68 18.20
CA GLU A 356 -16.42 -1.97 18.83
C GLU A 356 -15.01 -2.49 18.53
N ILE A 357 -14.45 -2.20 17.35
CA ILE A 357 -13.04 -2.49 17.03
C ILE A 357 -12.10 -1.67 17.93
N VAL A 358 -12.37 -0.39 18.13
CA VAL A 358 -11.56 0.44 19.05
C VAL A 358 -11.60 -0.15 20.46
N ARG A 359 -12.79 -0.49 20.97
CA ARG A 359 -12.94 -1.17 22.27
C ARG A 359 -12.18 -2.48 22.33
N LEU A 360 -12.18 -3.26 21.25
CA LEU A 360 -11.40 -4.50 21.11
C LEU A 360 -9.90 -4.25 21.29
N VAL A 361 -9.37 -3.28 20.54
CA VAL A 361 -7.94 -2.91 20.56
C VAL A 361 -7.53 -2.37 21.94
N GLU A 362 -8.40 -1.62 22.60
CA GLU A 362 -8.20 -1.12 23.97
C GLU A 362 -8.31 -2.21 25.05
N GLY A 363 -8.65 -3.45 24.67
CA GLY A 363 -8.74 -4.57 25.58
C GLY A 363 -10.03 -4.62 26.41
N PHE A 364 -11.08 -3.93 25.97
CA PHE A 364 -12.41 -3.98 26.60
C PHE A 364 -12.97 -5.42 26.61
N TYR A 365 -12.75 -6.15 25.53
CA TYR A 365 -13.22 -7.52 25.37
C TYR A 365 -12.19 -8.53 25.88
N ASN A 366 -12.67 -9.48 26.68
CA ASN A 366 -11.83 -10.59 27.12
C ASN A 366 -11.77 -11.68 26.04
N HIS A 367 -10.60 -11.85 25.43
CA HIS A 367 -10.32 -12.91 24.46
C HIS A 367 -9.90 -14.23 25.08
N SER A 368 -9.61 -14.23 26.39
CA SER A 368 -9.44 -15.44 27.15
C SER A 368 -10.81 -15.84 27.70
N ASN A 369 -11.15 -17.13 27.70
CA ASN A 369 -12.31 -17.66 28.44
C ASN A 369 -12.15 -17.52 29.97
N GLY A 370 -11.51 -16.45 30.47
CA GLY A 370 -11.33 -16.13 31.88
C GLY A 370 -12.47 -15.25 32.40
N ALA A 371 -12.83 -15.43 33.68
CA ALA A 371 -13.82 -14.58 34.33
C ALA A 371 -13.35 -13.12 34.34
N LEU A 372 -14.27 -12.20 34.04
CA LEU A 372 -14.01 -10.76 34.09
C LEU A 372 -13.67 -10.33 35.52
N GLY A 373 -12.62 -9.51 35.69
CA GLY A 373 -12.27 -8.91 36.98
C GLY A 373 -13.30 -7.87 37.42
N GLU A 374 -13.31 -7.52 38.72
CA GLU A 374 -14.34 -6.75 39.45
C GLU A 374 -14.68 -5.33 38.94
N GLY A 375 -14.26 -4.95 37.72
CA GLY A 375 -14.63 -3.69 37.05
C GLY A 375 -15.36 -3.86 35.72
N ALA A 376 -15.58 -5.08 35.21
CA ALA A 376 -16.32 -5.28 33.98
C ALA A 376 -17.83 -5.30 34.26
N ASN A 377 -18.52 -4.22 33.91
CA ASN A 377 -19.97 -4.23 33.92
C ASN A 377 -20.46 -5.01 32.69
N ALA A 378 -21.04 -6.17 32.94
CA ALA A 378 -22.02 -6.77 32.05
C ALA A 378 -23.29 -5.91 32.12
N SER A 379 -23.39 -4.89 31.28
CA SER A 379 -24.65 -4.23 31.01
C SER A 379 -24.82 -4.12 29.49
N GLU A 380 -25.64 -5.06 29.00
CA GLU A 380 -26.33 -5.23 27.71
C GLU A 380 -25.83 -4.48 26.47
#